data_AF-A0A161U5H6-F1
#
_entry.id   AF-A0A161U5H6-F1
#
_cell.length_a   1.000
_cell.length_b   1.000
_cell.length_c   1.000
_cell.angle_alpha   90.00
_cell.angle_beta   90.00
_cell.angle_gamma   90.00
#
_symmetry.space_group_name_H-M   'P 1'
#
loop_
_entity.id
_entity.type
_entity.pdbx_description
1 polymer ?
#
loop_
_entity_poly.entity_id
_entity_poly.type
_entity_poly.pdbx_seq_one_letter_code
_entity_poly.pdbx_strand_id
1 'polypeptide(L)'
;MNEEGARRAASAPSSPSRSQVDVRDWVGRLRLTAFTGIMLGLVVLAALVLVPSVGTYLDQRQQIAALRQAVTLGKDEIAELQLERERWADPAYVTAQARERLYYYRPGEVVYLVDDDLPASAIPQEQAPVSEDVEETRTDWMAQLVRSVAAAGLSRPAVGE
;
A
#
# COMPACT_ATOMS: atom_id res chain seq x y z
N MET A 1 -24.80 -100.58 51.89
CA MET A 1 -25.05 -101.01 50.51
C MET A 1 -26.00 -99.97 49.90
N ASN A 2 -25.45 -98.85 49.45
CA ASN A 2 -25.16 -98.51 48.03
C ASN A 2 -26.42 -97.90 47.38
N GLU A 3 -26.41 -96.81 46.63
CA GLU A 3 -25.37 -95.91 46.15
C GLU A 3 -26.07 -94.64 45.65
N GLU A 4 -25.27 -93.62 45.38
CA GLU A 4 -25.63 -92.23 45.14
C GLU A 4 -26.40 -91.99 43.83
N GLY A 5 -27.14 -90.88 43.81
CA GLY A 5 -27.88 -90.43 42.63
C GLY A 5 -28.22 -88.95 42.69
N ALA A 6 -27.22 -88.10 42.90
CA ALA A 6 -27.34 -86.65 42.80
C ALA A 6 -27.88 -86.24 41.43
N ARG A 7 -29.04 -85.57 41.40
CA ARG A 7 -29.57 -84.94 40.17
C ARG A 7 -29.73 -83.45 40.41
N ARG A 8 -28.94 -82.73 39.61
CA ARG A 8 -28.65 -81.31 39.64
C ARG A 8 -29.90 -80.48 39.32
N ALA A 9 -30.00 -79.35 40.00
CA ALA A 9 -30.94 -78.28 39.69
C ALA A 9 -30.80 -77.87 38.21
N ALA A 10 -31.91 -77.92 37.48
CA ALA A 10 -31.97 -77.49 36.09
C ALA A 10 -32.01 -75.96 36.03
N SER A 11 -30.92 -75.37 35.56
CA SER A 11 -30.81 -73.96 35.23
C SER A 11 -31.78 -73.61 34.10
N ALA A 12 -32.67 -72.64 34.34
CA ALA A 12 -33.54 -72.10 33.31
C ALA A 12 -32.71 -71.48 32.16
N PRO A 13 -33.13 -71.58 30.90
CA PRO A 13 -32.42 -70.96 29.78
C PRO A 13 -32.59 -69.44 29.83
N SER A 14 -31.50 -68.72 30.09
CA SER A 14 -31.40 -67.29 29.82
C SER A 14 -31.56 -67.06 28.32
N SER A 15 -32.65 -66.40 27.92
CA SER A 15 -32.90 -66.04 26.52
C SER A 15 -31.80 -65.10 26.00
N PRO A 16 -31.26 -65.31 24.79
CA PRO A 16 -30.35 -64.34 24.18
C PRO A 16 -31.14 -63.07 23.86
N SER A 17 -30.82 -61.97 24.55
CA SER A 17 -31.31 -60.65 24.18
C SER A 17 -30.79 -60.34 22.78
N ARG A 18 -31.65 -60.43 21.77
CA ARG A 18 -31.33 -59.96 20.42
C ARG A 18 -31.07 -58.46 20.53
N SER A 19 -29.81 -58.06 20.39
CA SER A 19 -29.44 -56.66 20.19
C SER A 19 -30.06 -56.21 18.86
N GLN A 20 -31.26 -55.64 18.92
CA GLN A 20 -31.81 -54.92 17.78
C GLN A 20 -30.87 -53.75 17.53
N VAL A 21 -30.10 -53.85 16.44
CA VAL A 21 -29.33 -52.73 15.91
C VAL A 21 -30.34 -51.64 15.63
N ASP A 22 -30.29 -50.56 16.41
CA ASP A 22 -31.21 -49.44 16.23
C ASP A 22 -30.84 -48.72 14.92
N VAL A 23 -31.55 -49.08 13.87
CA VAL A 23 -31.41 -48.51 12.53
C VAL A 23 -31.59 -46.98 12.59
N ARG A 24 -32.37 -46.48 13.56
CA ARG A 24 -32.56 -45.03 13.75
C ARG A 24 -31.31 -44.33 14.25
N ASP A 25 -30.52 -44.97 15.11
CA ASP A 25 -29.24 -44.42 15.58
C ASP A 25 -28.15 -44.47 14.51
N TRP A 26 -28.18 -45.47 13.63
CA TRP A 26 -27.29 -45.55 12.49
C TRP A 26 -27.63 -44.47 11.43
N VAL A 27 -28.92 -44.29 11.13
CA VAL A 27 -29.41 -43.22 10.23
C VAL A 27 -29.17 -41.83 10.83
N GLY A 28 -29.35 -41.65 12.15
CA GLY A 28 -29.08 -40.40 12.85
C GLY A 28 -27.60 -40.00 12.81
N ARG A 29 -26.69 -40.96 13.05
CA ARG A 29 -25.24 -40.74 12.89
C ARG A 29 -24.86 -40.43 11.45
N LEU A 30 -25.39 -41.15 10.46
CA LEU A 30 -25.12 -40.86 9.05
C LEU A 30 -25.58 -39.45 8.66
N ARG A 31 -26.73 -39.00 9.17
CA ARG A 31 -27.26 -37.66 8.90
C ARG A 31 -26.41 -36.55 9.52
N LEU A 32 -25.93 -36.72 10.75
CA LEU A 32 -25.04 -35.76 11.41
C LEU A 32 -23.70 -35.67 10.68
N THR A 33 -23.11 -36.80 10.29
CA THR A 33 -21.84 -36.83 9.55
C THR A 33 -22.00 -36.26 8.14
N ALA A 34 -23.11 -36.56 7.45
CA ALA A 34 -23.42 -35.99 6.14
C ALA A 34 -23.67 -34.48 6.21
N PHE A 35 -24.44 -34.01 7.19
CA PHE A 35 -24.68 -32.58 7.41
C PHE A 35 -23.37 -31.84 7.72
N THR A 36 -22.53 -32.41 8.59
CA THR A 36 -21.21 -31.84 8.92
C THR A 36 -20.31 -31.79 7.68
N GLY A 37 -20.32 -32.84 6.85
CA GLY A 37 -19.58 -32.86 5.58
C GLY A 37 -20.08 -31.82 4.58
N ILE A 38 -21.39 -31.65 4.45
CA ILE A 38 -21.99 -30.62 3.60
C ILE A 38 -21.63 -29.21 4.10
N MET A 39 -21.70 -28.97 5.41
CA MET A 39 -21.37 -27.68 6.00
C MET A 39 -19.89 -27.35 5.83
N LEU A 40 -19.00 -28.31 6.08
CA LEU A 40 -17.57 -28.16 5.82
C LEU A 40 -17.30 -27.88 4.34
N GLY A 41 -17.97 -28.60 3.43
CA GLY A 41 -17.90 -28.38 1.99
C GLY A 41 -18.32 -26.96 1.59
N LEU A 42 -19.42 -26.46 2.17
CA LEU A 42 -19.89 -25.08 1.97
C LEU A 42 -18.88 -24.04 2.45
N VAL A 43 -18.28 -24.25 3.63
CA VAL A 43 -17.25 -23.33 4.17
C VAL A 43 -16.02 -23.30 3.27
N VAL A 44 -15.54 -24.47 2.83
CA VAL A 44 -14.40 -24.57 1.91
C VAL A 44 -14.73 -23.89 0.57
N LEU A 45 -15.93 -24.12 0.03
CA LEU A 45 -16.36 -23.49 -1.23
C LEU A 45 -16.48 -21.97 -1.09
N ALA A 46 -17.04 -21.49 0.02
CA ALA A 46 -17.12 -20.05 0.33
C ALA A 46 -15.71 -19.43 0.44
N ALA A 47 -14.77 -20.12 1.11
CA ALA A 47 -13.39 -19.66 1.22
C ALA A 47 -12.69 -19.60 -0.15
N LEU A 48 -12.85 -20.64 -0.98
CA LEU A 48 -12.25 -20.67 -2.34
C LEU A 48 -12.75 -19.52 -3.23
N VAL A 49 -14.01 -19.09 -3.05
CA VAL A 49 -14.58 -17.96 -3.80
C VAL A 49 -14.14 -16.60 -3.23
N LEU A 50 -14.01 -16.47 -1.90
CA LEU A 50 -13.65 -15.20 -1.26
C LEU A 50 -12.15 -14.86 -1.35
N VAL A 51 -11.27 -15.85 -1.30
CA VAL A 51 -9.80 -15.61 -1.35
C VAL A 51 -9.38 -14.75 -2.57
N PRO A 52 -9.79 -15.07 -3.82
CA PRO A 52 -9.42 -14.24 -4.97
C PRO A 52 -10.06 -12.84 -4.96
N SER A 53 -11.20 -12.64 -4.29
CA SER A 53 -11.87 -11.33 -4.24
C SER A 53 -11.17 -10.34 -3.29
N VAL A 54 -10.54 -10.84 -2.22
CA VAL A 54 -9.76 -9.99 -1.30
C VAL A 54 -8.53 -9.40 -2.00
N GLY A 55 -7.80 -10.22 -2.78
CA GLY A 55 -6.63 -9.77 -3.54
C GLY A 55 -7.00 -8.71 -4.58
N THR A 56 -8.06 -8.96 -5.36
CA THR A 56 -8.52 -8.01 -6.39
C THR A 56 -9.06 -6.71 -5.81
N TYR A 57 -9.72 -6.74 -4.66
CA TYR A 57 -10.18 -5.53 -3.98
C TYR A 57 -9.02 -4.64 -3.50
N LEU A 58 -7.95 -5.22 -2.96
CA LEU A 58 -6.76 -4.47 -2.55
C LEU A 58 -6.04 -3.85 -3.75
N ASP A 59 -5.89 -4.61 -4.83
CA ASP A 59 -5.28 -4.15 -6.08
C ASP A 59 -6.10 -2.99 -6.71
N GLN A 60 -7.43 -3.12 -6.76
CA GLN A 60 -8.33 -2.05 -7.20
C GLN A 60 -8.18 -0.77 -6.37
N ARG A 61 -8.00 -0.88 -5.05
CA ARG A 61 -7.79 0.29 -4.17
C ARG A 61 -6.49 1.01 -4.49
N GLN A 62 -5.41 0.26 -4.74
CA GLN A 62 -4.13 0.83 -5.15
C GLN A 62 -4.23 1.51 -6.52
N GLN A 63 -4.86 0.85 -7.49
CA GLN A 63 -5.09 1.42 -8.82
C GLN A 63 -5.90 2.72 -8.75
N ILE A 64 -6.98 2.75 -7.96
CA ILE A 64 -7.79 3.97 -7.77
C ILE A 64 -6.96 5.10 -7.16
N ALA A 65 -6.12 4.80 -6.17
CA ALA A 65 -5.25 5.80 -5.55
C ALA A 65 -4.24 6.36 -6.56
N ALA A 66 -3.58 5.50 -7.32
CA ALA A 66 -2.61 5.88 -8.35
C ALA A 66 -3.28 6.71 -9.47
N LEU A 67 -4.44 6.28 -9.98
CA LEU A 67 -5.19 7.01 -11.01
C LEU A 67 -5.62 8.39 -10.53
N ARG A 68 -6.08 8.51 -9.28
CA ARG A 68 -6.43 9.82 -8.70
C ARG A 68 -5.23 10.75 -8.63
N GLN A 69 -4.07 10.24 -8.22
CA GLN A 69 -2.84 11.02 -8.19
C GLN A 69 -2.43 11.48 -9.60
N ALA A 70 -2.50 10.58 -10.59
CA ALA A 70 -2.20 10.93 -11.98
C ALA A 70 -3.14 12.02 -12.53
N VAL A 71 -4.44 11.96 -12.20
CA VAL A 71 -5.41 13.00 -12.59
C VAL A 71 -5.09 14.34 -11.93
N THR A 72 -4.68 14.35 -10.67
CA THR A 72 -4.28 15.59 -9.99
C THR A 72 -3.04 16.20 -10.65
N LEU A 73 -1.99 15.41 -10.86
CA LEU A 73 -0.77 15.89 -11.53
C LEU A 73 -1.05 16.46 -12.92
N GLY A 74 -1.85 15.76 -13.73
CA GLY A 74 -2.22 16.24 -15.07
C GLY A 74 -3.07 17.52 -15.02
N LYS A 75 -3.91 17.71 -14.00
CA LYS A 75 -4.66 18.96 -13.82
C LYS A 75 -3.75 20.13 -13.47
N ASP A 76 -2.77 19.90 -12.59
CA ASP A 76 -1.81 20.92 -12.19
C ASP A 76 -0.94 21.35 -13.39
N GLU A 77 -0.48 20.39 -14.20
CA GLU A 77 0.26 20.66 -15.44
C GLU A 77 -0.58 21.45 -16.44
N ILE A 78 -1.86 21.09 -16.64
CA ILE A 78 -2.77 21.85 -17.51
C ILE A 78 -2.96 23.28 -16.98
N ALA A 79 -3.07 23.47 -15.67
CA ALA A 79 -3.23 24.80 -15.08
C ALA A 79 -1.98 25.66 -15.28
N GLU A 80 -0.79 25.09 -15.10
CA GLU A 80 0.49 25.75 -15.37
C GLU A 80 0.62 26.16 -16.84
N LEU A 81 0.35 25.23 -17.76
CA LEU A 81 0.40 25.50 -19.20
C LEU A 81 -0.62 26.55 -19.64
N GLN A 82 -1.79 26.60 -19.01
CA GLN A 82 -2.78 27.65 -19.27
C GLN A 82 -2.28 29.02 -18.81
N LEU A 83 -1.72 29.10 -17.60
CA LEU A 83 -1.10 30.32 -17.07
C LEU A 83 0.04 30.81 -17.96
N GLU A 84 0.90 29.89 -18.41
CA GLU A 84 1.97 30.21 -19.33
C GLU A 84 1.41 30.73 -20.65
N ARG A 85 0.41 30.05 -21.24
CA ARG A 85 -0.24 30.51 -22.48
C ARG A 85 -0.84 31.90 -22.33
N GLU A 86 -1.52 32.19 -21.23
CA GLU A 86 -2.06 33.52 -20.94
C GLU A 86 -0.96 34.58 -20.87
N ARG A 87 0.18 34.24 -20.26
CA ARG A 87 1.34 35.12 -20.19
C ARG A 87 1.94 35.40 -21.58
N TRP A 88 2.05 34.39 -22.43
CA TRP A 88 2.51 34.56 -23.82
C TRP A 88 1.52 35.34 -24.70
N ALA A 89 0.24 35.44 -24.31
CA ALA A 89 -0.75 36.25 -25.01
C ALA A 89 -0.58 37.76 -24.73
N ASP A 90 0.16 38.14 -23.69
CA ASP A 90 0.47 39.55 -23.41
C ASP A 90 1.63 40.05 -24.29
N PRO A 91 1.38 41.05 -25.19
CA PRO A 91 2.43 41.61 -26.05
C PRO A 91 3.58 42.25 -25.26
N ALA A 92 3.34 42.75 -24.03
CA ALA A 92 4.40 43.30 -23.19
C ALA A 92 5.37 42.21 -22.74
N TYR A 93 4.84 41.03 -22.35
CA TYR A 93 5.65 39.88 -21.96
C TYR A 93 6.49 39.35 -23.14
N VAL A 94 5.89 39.22 -24.32
CA VAL A 94 6.61 38.81 -25.54
C VAL A 94 7.73 39.79 -25.88
N THR A 95 7.48 41.09 -25.79
CA THR A 95 8.50 42.11 -26.07
C THR A 95 9.64 42.06 -25.06
N ALA A 96 9.33 41.85 -23.77
CA ALA A 96 10.35 41.70 -22.72
C ALA A 96 11.23 40.47 -22.95
N GLN A 97 10.62 39.31 -23.25
CA GLN A 97 11.34 38.06 -23.55
C GLN A 97 12.18 38.18 -24.84
N ALA A 98 11.66 38.83 -25.87
CA ALA A 98 12.40 39.08 -27.11
C ALA A 98 13.58 40.03 -26.89
N ARG A 99 13.45 41.04 -26.02
CA ARG A 99 14.55 41.94 -25.67
C ARG A 99 15.64 41.22 -24.87
N GLU A 100 15.25 40.44 -23.87
CA GLU A 100 16.18 39.69 -23.00
C GLU A 100 16.96 38.63 -23.79
N ARG A 101 16.29 37.87 -24.67
CA ARG A 101 16.92 36.74 -25.38
C ARG A 101 17.48 37.08 -26.75
N LEU A 102 16.81 37.96 -27.49
CA LEU A 102 17.12 38.25 -28.90
C LEU A 102 17.62 39.68 -29.11
N TYR A 103 17.78 40.47 -28.05
CA TYR A 103 18.16 41.89 -28.12
C TYR A 103 17.25 42.69 -29.07
N TYR A 104 15.98 42.29 -29.17
CA TYR A 104 15.02 42.92 -30.06
C TYR A 104 14.62 44.31 -29.53
N TYR A 105 14.56 45.30 -30.41
CA TYR A 105 14.19 46.67 -30.09
C TYR A 105 13.11 47.18 -31.07
N ARG A 106 12.32 48.16 -30.63
CA ARG A 106 11.32 48.76 -31.52
C ARG A 106 12.00 49.78 -32.45
N PRO A 107 11.55 49.92 -33.70
CA PRO A 107 12.07 50.97 -34.57
C PRO A 107 11.87 52.35 -33.93
N GLY A 108 12.97 53.11 -33.75
CA GLY A 108 12.99 54.42 -33.08
C GLY A 108 13.42 54.41 -31.61
N GLU A 109 13.72 53.24 -31.03
CA GLU A 109 14.18 53.11 -29.65
C GLU A 109 15.71 53.24 -29.53
N VAL A 110 16.22 54.04 -28.58
CA VAL A 110 17.66 54.27 -28.37
C VAL A 110 18.18 53.27 -27.33
N VAL A 111 19.08 52.38 -27.75
CA VAL A 111 19.70 51.38 -26.87
C VAL A 111 20.91 51.99 -26.17
N TYR A 112 20.93 51.96 -24.84
CA TYR A 112 22.08 52.34 -24.03
C TYR A 112 22.84 51.06 -23.64
N LEU A 113 24.07 50.91 -24.12
CA LEU A 113 25.02 49.96 -23.52
C LEU A 113 25.72 50.70 -22.37
N VAL A 114 25.63 50.14 -21.17
CA VAL A 114 26.49 50.56 -20.05
C VAL A 114 27.81 49.82 -20.24
N ASP A 115 28.84 50.56 -20.64
CA ASP A 115 30.22 50.09 -20.59
C ASP A 115 30.69 50.30 -19.15
N ASP A 116 30.69 49.23 -18.35
CA ASP A 116 31.18 49.26 -16.98
C ASP A 116 32.71 49.30 -17.01
N ASP A 117 33.25 50.49 -17.30
CA ASP A 117 34.67 50.82 -17.29
C ASP A 117 35.18 50.97 -15.82
N LEU A 118 34.71 50.06 -14.94
CA LEU A 118 35.11 50.06 -13.54
C LEU A 118 36.55 49.53 -13.43
N PRO A 119 37.42 50.20 -12.66
CA PRO A 119 38.74 49.65 -12.36
C PRO A 119 38.58 48.29 -11.70
N ALA A 120 39.47 47.34 -12.00
CA ALA A 120 39.39 45.95 -11.52
C ALA A 120 39.25 45.81 -9.99
N SER A 121 39.61 46.85 -9.22
CA SER A 121 39.41 46.94 -7.77
C SER A 121 37.95 47.15 -7.32
N ALA A 122 37.03 47.51 -8.22
CA ALA A 122 35.63 47.78 -7.93
C ALA A 122 34.67 46.68 -8.42
N ILE A 123 35.20 45.65 -9.09
CA ILE A 123 34.44 44.44 -9.48
C ILE A 123 34.35 43.53 -8.24
N PRO A 124 33.15 43.19 -7.75
CA PRO A 124 32.99 42.21 -6.68
C PRO A 124 33.66 40.90 -7.09
N GLN A 125 34.64 40.44 -6.30
CA GLN A 125 35.30 39.16 -6.55
C GLN A 125 34.26 38.05 -6.47
N GLU A 126 34.07 37.29 -7.56
CA GLU A 126 33.31 36.05 -7.50
C GLU A 126 33.90 35.13 -6.42
N GLN A 127 33.01 34.38 -5.78
CA GLN A 127 33.27 33.57 -4.59
C GLN A 127 34.57 32.77 -4.74
N ALA A 128 35.41 32.82 -3.69
CA ALA A 128 36.68 32.13 -3.66
C ALA A 128 36.51 30.64 -4.07
N PRO A 129 37.49 30.06 -4.77
CA PRO A 129 37.41 28.67 -5.22
C PRO A 129 37.09 27.75 -4.05
N VAL A 130 36.05 26.94 -4.23
CA VAL A 130 35.65 25.91 -3.26
C VAL A 130 36.85 25.00 -3.03
N SER A 131 37.23 24.81 -1.76
CA SER A 131 38.36 23.94 -1.42
C SER A 131 38.12 22.53 -1.97
N GLU A 132 39.15 21.92 -2.55
CA GLU A 132 39.12 20.52 -3.01
C GLU A 132 39.14 19.52 -1.83
N ASP A 133 39.31 20.01 -0.60
CA ASP A 133 39.21 19.20 0.60
C ASP A 133 37.75 18.79 0.87
N VAL A 134 37.49 17.49 0.76
CA VAL A 134 36.20 16.90 1.13
C VAL A 134 36.11 16.87 2.65
N GLU A 135 35.31 17.77 3.23
CA GLU A 135 34.91 17.66 4.63
C GLU A 135 33.92 16.50 4.81
N GLU A 136 34.36 15.42 5.46
CA GLU A 136 33.47 14.36 5.92
C GLU A 136 32.50 14.91 6.96
N THR A 137 31.28 15.21 6.53
CA THR A 137 30.20 15.58 7.44
C THR A 137 29.88 14.38 8.33
N ARG A 138 30.00 14.53 9.66
CA ARG A 138 29.74 13.47 10.66
C ARG A 138 28.28 12.96 10.70
N THR A 139 27.45 13.38 9.75
CA THR A 139 26.02 13.09 9.72
C THR A 139 25.71 12.17 8.55
N ASP A 140 25.60 10.88 8.83
CA ASP A 140 25.02 9.91 7.91
C ASP A 140 23.50 10.13 7.86
N TRP A 141 23.08 10.98 6.92
CA TRP A 141 21.67 11.32 6.68
C TRP A 141 20.83 10.08 6.37
N MET A 142 21.43 9.04 5.75
CA MET A 142 20.74 7.81 5.38
C MET A 142 20.42 7.00 6.64
N ALA A 143 21.39 6.82 7.54
CA ALA A 143 21.14 6.19 8.83
C ALA A 143 20.14 7.00 9.68
N GLN A 144 20.15 8.33 9.58
CA GLN A 144 19.22 9.19 10.31
C GLN A 144 17.78 9.06 9.80
N LEU A 145 17.60 8.89 8.49
CA LEU A 145 16.31 8.64 7.85
C LEU A 145 15.76 7.25 8.21
N VAL A 146 16.59 6.21 8.19
CA VAL A 146 16.17 4.86 8.59
C VAL A 146 15.75 4.82 10.06
N ARG A 147 16.51 5.52 10.94
CA ARG A 147 16.14 5.64 12.36
C ARG A 147 14.83 6.37 12.58
N SER A 148 14.52 7.43 11.81
CA SER A 148 13.27 8.17 11.99
C SER A 148 12.05 7.34 11.59
N VAL A 149 12.14 6.58 10.49
CA VAL A 149 11.07 5.66 10.06
C VAL A 149 10.87 4.54 11.08
N ALA A 150 11.96 3.95 11.58
CA ALA A 150 11.89 2.92 12.61
C ALA A 150 11.28 3.47 13.92
N ALA A 151 11.71 4.66 14.36
CA ALA A 151 11.17 5.32 15.55
C ALA A 151 9.67 5.65 15.42
N ALA A 152 9.24 6.12 14.25
CA ALA A 152 7.83 6.38 13.98
C ALA A 152 6.98 5.11 14.05
N GLY A 153 7.46 4.00 13.47
CA GLY A 153 6.75 2.71 13.49
C GLY A 153 6.70 2.04 14.87
N LEU A 154 7.69 2.31 15.73
CA LEU A 154 7.77 1.77 17.10
C LEU A 154 7.09 2.66 18.14
N SER A 155 6.65 3.88 17.77
CA SER A 155 5.95 4.77 18.67
C SER A 155 4.59 4.14 19.07
N ARG A 156 4.49 3.72 20.33
CA ARG A 156 3.27 3.17 20.89
C ARG A 156 2.25 4.32 21.05
N PRO A 157 1.04 4.23 20.49
CA PRO A 157 0.05 5.28 20.69
C PRO A 157 -0.26 5.36 22.19
N ALA A 158 -0.06 6.54 22.77
CA ALA A 158 -0.52 6.83 24.12
C ALA A 158 -2.05 6.79 24.11
N VAL A 159 -2.61 5.66 24.56
CA VAL A 159 -4.03 5.57 24.88
C VAL A 159 -4.24 6.45 26.10
N GLY A 160 -4.86 7.62 25.88
CA GLY A 160 -5.30 8.52 26.94
C GLY A 160 -6.46 7.89 27.72
N GLU A 161 -6.45 8.12 29.03
CA GLU A 161 -7.51 7.74 29.97
C GLU A 161 -8.86 8.41 29.67
#